data_AF-A0A7V3NQ12-F1
#
_entry.id   AF-A0A7V3NQ12-F1
#
_cell.length_a   1.000
_cell.length_b   1.000
_cell.length_c   1.000
_cell.angle_alpha   90.00
_cell.angle_beta   90.00
_cell.angle_gamma   90.00
#
_symmetry.space_group_name_H-M   'P 1'
#
loop_
_entity.id
_entity.type
_entity.pdbx_description
1 polymer ?
#
loop_
_entity_poly.entity_id
_entity_poly.type
_entity_poly.pdbx_seq_one_letter_code
_entity_poly.pdbx_strand_id
1 'polypeptide(L)'
;MSGKKVGLTKDNMPGLDEIELDPIYLSDEEKRIIDEQLAGAQGRDLEPLIADYVRAINKFPFISTIRSCEGHGFPGHISFRFKQGWHERFMETGIKPLIEKSLCHIYLEVGTWLKTRTGLYFRWNARFREDKRDEFFKEFIEWLKQESSSGV
;
A
#
# COMPACT_ATOMS: atom_id res chain seq x y z
N MET A 1 -45.10 -16.50 -28.51
CA MET A 1 -43.66 -16.55 -28.14
C MET A 1 -43.51 -15.82 -26.82
N SER A 2 -43.54 -16.58 -25.72
CA SER A 2 -43.56 -16.06 -24.35
C SER A 2 -42.14 -16.05 -23.80
N GLY A 3 -41.65 -14.86 -23.41
CA GLY A 3 -40.34 -14.67 -22.81
C GLY A 3 -40.25 -15.37 -21.46
N LYS A 4 -39.34 -16.34 -21.34
CA LYS A 4 -38.96 -16.90 -20.03
C LYS A 4 -38.25 -15.82 -19.22
N LYS A 5 -38.94 -15.31 -18.19
CA LYS A 5 -38.28 -14.66 -17.04
C LYS A 5 -37.42 -15.73 -16.36
N VAL A 6 -36.10 -15.62 -16.50
CA VAL A 6 -35.16 -16.39 -15.67
C VAL A 6 -35.18 -15.73 -14.30
N GLY A 7 -35.80 -16.40 -13.34
CA GLY A 7 -35.78 -15.97 -11.94
C GLY A 7 -34.38 -16.15 -11.38
N LEU A 8 -33.84 -15.11 -10.76
CA LEU A 8 -32.64 -15.18 -9.93
C LEU A 8 -32.96 -16.09 -8.73
N THR A 9 -32.44 -17.32 -8.74
CA THR A 9 -32.40 -18.19 -7.57
C THR A 9 -31.24 -17.79 -6.67
N LYS A 10 -31.35 -18.05 -5.35
CA LYS A 10 -30.28 -17.78 -4.37
C LYS A 10 -28.95 -18.43 -4.72
N ASP A 11 -28.96 -19.45 -5.56
CA ASP A 11 -27.79 -20.22 -5.99
C ASP A 11 -27.02 -19.58 -7.17
N ASN A 12 -27.51 -18.44 -7.70
CA ASN A 12 -26.87 -17.68 -8.79
C ASN A 12 -26.49 -16.24 -8.36
N MET A 13 -26.34 -15.97 -7.06
CA MET A 13 -25.61 -14.77 -6.68
C MET A 13 -24.13 -15.05 -6.96
N PRO A 14 -23.44 -14.27 -7.82
CA PRO A 14 -21.99 -14.34 -7.88
C PRO A 14 -21.48 -14.20 -6.45
N GLY A 15 -20.67 -15.16 -6.01
CA GLY A 15 -20.06 -15.10 -4.70
C GLY A 15 -19.36 -13.75 -4.54
N LEU A 16 -19.24 -13.25 -3.32
CA LEU A 16 -18.37 -12.09 -3.02
C LEU A 16 -16.92 -12.28 -3.55
N ASP A 17 -16.58 -13.51 -3.92
CA ASP A 17 -15.32 -14.01 -4.45
C ASP A 17 -15.15 -13.77 -5.97
N GLU A 18 -16.22 -13.43 -6.72
CA GLU A 18 -16.21 -13.25 -8.18
C GLU A 18 -16.29 -11.79 -8.63
N ILE A 19 -16.25 -10.83 -7.71
CA ILE A 19 -16.06 -9.44 -8.10
C ILE A 19 -14.56 -9.28 -8.37
N GLU A 20 -14.18 -9.38 -9.65
CA GLU A 20 -12.94 -8.78 -10.16
C GLU A 20 -13.03 -7.28 -9.88
N LEU A 21 -12.62 -6.90 -8.67
CA LEU A 21 -12.36 -5.51 -8.34
C LEU A 21 -11.05 -5.19 -9.04
N ASP A 22 -11.13 -4.59 -10.24
CA ASP A 22 -9.96 -3.97 -10.88
C ASP A 22 -9.27 -3.09 -9.83
N PRO A 23 -8.11 -3.48 -9.29
CA PRO A 23 -7.48 -2.73 -8.23
C PRO A 23 -7.06 -1.39 -8.81
N ILE A 24 -7.65 -0.29 -8.33
CA ILE A 24 -7.23 1.03 -8.76
C ILE A 24 -5.85 1.30 -8.15
N TYR A 25 -4.82 1.01 -8.94
CA TYR A 25 -3.42 1.29 -8.65
C TYR A 25 -3.15 2.78 -8.58
N LEU A 26 -1.98 3.15 -8.03
CA LEU A 26 -1.54 4.54 -7.98
C LEU A 26 -1.43 5.11 -9.40
N SER A 27 -2.18 6.16 -9.72
CA SER A 27 -2.02 6.88 -10.99
C SER A 27 -0.95 7.98 -10.90
N ASP A 28 -0.50 8.49 -12.05
CA ASP A 28 0.41 9.64 -12.10
C ASP A 28 -0.20 10.91 -11.49
N GLU A 29 -1.51 11.10 -11.69
CA GLU A 29 -2.24 12.23 -11.11
C GLU A 29 -2.30 12.11 -9.58
N GLU A 30 -2.62 10.93 -9.06
CA GLU A 30 -2.63 10.67 -7.62
C GLU A 30 -1.24 10.87 -7.01
N LYS A 31 -0.18 10.36 -7.66
CA LYS A 31 1.20 10.55 -7.23
C LYS A 31 1.54 12.04 -7.12
N ARG A 32 1.21 12.83 -8.13
CA ARG A 32 1.44 14.29 -8.14
C ARG A 32 0.72 14.98 -6.97
N ILE A 33 -0.55 14.65 -6.75
CA ILE A 33 -1.35 15.24 -5.65
C ILE A 33 -0.72 14.90 -4.29
N ILE A 34 -0.30 13.65 -4.08
CA ILE A 34 0.32 13.22 -2.82
C ILE A 34 1.68 13.91 -2.62
N ASP A 35 2.46 14.05 -3.68
CA ASP A 35 3.75 14.74 -3.61
C ASP A 35 3.60 16.23 -3.27
N GLU A 36 2.60 16.90 -3.85
CA GLU A 36 2.27 18.29 -3.52
C GLU A 36 1.84 18.43 -2.04
N GLN A 37 1.02 17.50 -1.55
CA GLN A 37 0.64 17.45 -0.13
C GLN A 37 1.85 17.24 0.79
N LEU A 38 2.75 16.32 0.43
CA LEU A 38 3.93 16.01 1.22
C LEU A 38 4.98 17.13 1.19
N ALA A 39 5.09 17.85 0.08
CA ALA A 39 5.95 19.03 -0.05
C ALA A 39 5.42 20.19 0.80
N GLY A 40 4.09 20.35 0.88
CA GLY A 40 3.43 21.35 1.73
C GLY A 40 3.35 20.99 3.21
N ALA A 41 3.52 19.71 3.57
CA ALA A 41 3.43 19.22 4.94
C ALA A 41 4.49 19.84 5.87
N GLN A 42 4.03 20.49 6.93
CA GLN A 42 4.85 21.06 7.98
C GLN A 42 4.95 20.10 9.17
N GLY A 43 5.89 20.34 10.10
CA GLY A 43 6.31 19.36 11.12
C GLY A 43 5.22 18.73 12.03
N ARG A 44 3.96 19.18 12.00
CA ARG A 44 2.83 18.54 12.71
C ARG A 44 2.05 17.54 11.84
N ASP A 45 2.25 17.58 10.53
CA ASP A 45 1.55 16.75 9.55
C ASP A 45 2.27 15.40 9.31
N LEU A 46 3.53 15.30 9.76
CA LEU A 46 4.33 14.09 9.70
C LEU A 46 4.94 13.80 11.07
N GLU A 47 4.81 12.55 11.50
CA GLU A 47 5.38 12.07 12.76
C GLU A 47 6.92 12.14 12.73
N PRO A 48 7.56 12.85 13.69
CA PRO A 48 8.98 13.19 13.61
C PRO A 48 9.93 12.01 13.44
N LEU A 49 9.65 10.85 14.05
CA LEU A 49 10.55 9.70 14.03
C LEU A 49 10.50 8.93 12.70
N ILE A 50 9.48 9.18 11.87
CA ILE A 50 9.33 8.52 10.56
C ILE A 50 9.29 9.50 9.39
N ALA A 51 9.26 10.81 9.63
CA ALA A 51 9.12 11.83 8.60
C ALA A 51 10.15 11.67 7.47
N ASP A 52 11.42 11.45 7.81
CA ASP A 52 12.48 11.27 6.82
C ASP A 52 12.31 9.99 6.01
N TYR A 53 11.85 8.90 6.62
CA TYR A 53 11.56 7.66 5.90
C TYR A 53 10.37 7.82 4.95
N VAL A 54 9.30 8.47 5.40
CA VAL A 54 8.13 8.78 4.56
C VAL A 54 8.57 9.63 3.36
N ARG A 55 9.35 10.68 3.58
CA ARG A 55 9.89 11.50 2.49
C ARG A 55 10.81 10.70 1.56
N ALA A 56 11.64 9.81 2.09
CA ALA A 56 12.51 8.96 1.29
C ALA A 56 11.73 7.99 0.40
N ILE A 57 10.67 7.36 0.92
CA ILE A 57 9.81 6.45 0.14
C ILE A 57 9.09 7.20 -1.00
N ASN A 58 8.56 8.40 -0.75
CA ASN A 58 7.82 9.12 -1.79
C ASN A 58 8.71 9.73 -2.88
N LYS A 59 10.05 9.68 -2.76
CA LYS A 59 10.94 10.07 -3.86
C LYS A 59 10.89 9.10 -5.04
N PHE A 60 10.45 7.87 -4.82
CA PHE A 60 10.32 6.88 -5.89
C PHE A 60 9.04 7.16 -6.71
N PRO A 61 9.11 7.22 -8.06
CA PRO A 61 8.00 7.68 -8.90
C PRO A 61 6.83 6.67 -9.01
N PHE A 62 6.96 5.49 -8.40
CA PHE A 62 6.04 4.37 -8.55
C PHE A 62 5.34 3.94 -7.26
N ILE A 63 5.62 4.62 -6.15
CA ILE A 63 5.02 4.36 -4.83
C ILE A 63 4.63 5.67 -4.15
N SER A 64 3.53 5.64 -3.41
CA SER A 64 3.15 6.71 -2.50
C SER A 64 2.73 6.18 -1.14
N THR A 65 3.10 6.89 -0.07
CA THR A 65 2.60 6.64 1.27
C THR A 65 1.30 7.40 1.49
N ILE A 66 0.29 6.78 2.11
CA ILE A 66 -1.04 7.38 2.29
C ILE A 66 -1.34 7.68 3.76
N ARG A 67 -0.87 6.81 4.68
CA ARG A 67 -1.04 6.96 6.12
C ARG A 67 0.17 6.38 6.83
N SER A 68 0.53 6.96 7.96
CA SER A 68 1.63 6.46 8.77
C SER A 68 1.47 6.85 10.24
N CYS A 69 2.03 6.04 11.13
CA CYS A 69 2.13 6.28 12.56
C CYS A 69 3.46 5.68 13.06
N GLU A 70 4.20 6.43 13.87
CA GLU A 70 5.50 5.99 14.39
C GLU A 70 5.40 4.97 15.54
N GLY A 71 4.22 4.84 16.14
CA GLY A 71 3.93 4.02 17.32
C GLY A 71 4.04 4.82 18.62
N HIS A 72 3.02 4.70 19.48
CA HIS A 72 2.92 5.41 20.77
C HIS A 72 2.37 4.50 21.88
N GLY A 73 3.12 3.45 22.23
CA GLY A 73 2.68 2.34 23.08
C GLY A 73 1.91 1.24 22.32
N PHE A 74 1.85 1.34 20.99
CA PHE A 74 1.16 0.42 20.09
C PHE A 74 2.00 0.27 18.80
N PRO A 75 1.85 -0.85 18.05
CA PRO A 75 2.56 -1.02 16.79
C PRO A 75 2.36 0.18 15.86
N GLY A 76 3.48 0.72 15.36
CA GLY A 76 3.46 1.71 14.30
C GLY A 76 3.00 1.08 12.98
N HIS A 77 2.68 1.91 12.00
CA HIS A 77 2.26 1.43 10.69
C HIS A 77 2.60 2.40 9.58
N ILE A 78 2.69 1.86 8.36
CA ILE A 78 2.69 2.64 7.14
C ILE A 78 1.80 1.98 6.09
N SER A 79 0.95 2.78 5.48
CA SER A 79 0.16 2.41 4.32
C SER A 79 0.78 3.00 3.05
N PHE A 80 0.92 2.19 2.01
CA PHE A 80 1.48 2.60 0.73
C PHE A 80 0.74 1.98 -0.46
N ARG A 81 0.82 2.66 -1.61
CA ARG A 81 0.22 2.25 -2.88
C ARG A 81 1.29 2.23 -3.95
N PHE A 82 1.20 1.26 -4.86
CA PHE A 82 2.09 1.14 -6.01
C PHE A 82 1.34 1.40 -7.31
N LYS A 83 2.08 1.81 -8.34
CA LYS A 83 1.68 1.63 -9.74
C LYS A 83 1.59 0.13 -10.06
N GLN A 84 0.78 -0.27 -11.03
CA GLN A 84 0.49 -1.68 -11.33
C GLN A 84 1.75 -2.56 -11.47
N GLY A 85 2.65 -2.24 -12.42
CA GLY A 85 3.84 -3.07 -12.64
C GLY A 85 4.79 -3.14 -11.44
N TRP A 86 4.72 -2.18 -10.52
CA TRP A 86 5.51 -2.17 -9.29
C TRP A 86 4.84 -2.92 -8.15
N HIS A 87 3.51 -3.02 -8.16
CA HIS A 87 2.78 -3.92 -7.27
C HIS A 87 3.16 -5.37 -7.55
N GLU A 88 3.18 -5.78 -8.82
CA GLU A 88 3.56 -7.13 -9.24
C GLU A 88 4.99 -7.47 -8.80
N ARG A 89 5.95 -6.58 -9.03
CA ARG A 89 7.33 -6.75 -8.54
C ARG A 89 7.41 -6.83 -7.02
N PHE A 90 6.65 -5.99 -6.31
CA PHE A 90 6.60 -6.06 -4.85
C PHE A 90 6.10 -7.42 -4.37
N MET A 91 5.09 -8.01 -5.02
CA MET A 91 4.61 -9.36 -4.72
C MET A 91 5.69 -10.42 -4.94
N GLU A 92 6.45 -10.31 -6.02
CA GLU A 92 7.48 -11.29 -6.41
C GLU A 92 8.74 -11.23 -5.54
N THR A 93 9.28 -10.03 -5.32
CA THR A 93 10.60 -9.84 -4.69
C THR A 93 10.58 -8.97 -3.44
N GLY A 94 9.61 -8.07 -3.32
CA GLY A 94 9.56 -7.06 -2.25
C GLY A 94 8.91 -7.50 -0.96
N ILE A 95 7.97 -8.44 -0.99
CA ILE A 95 7.37 -9.02 0.22
C ILE A 95 8.40 -9.84 0.99
N LYS A 96 9.29 -10.54 0.27
CA LYS A 96 10.32 -11.41 0.86
C LYS A 96 11.19 -10.71 1.90
N PRO A 97 11.85 -9.56 1.64
CA PRO A 97 12.63 -8.86 2.66
C PRO A 97 11.79 -8.40 3.87
N LEU A 98 10.50 -8.08 3.68
CA LEU A 98 9.60 -7.72 4.78
C LEU A 98 9.24 -8.92 5.67
N ILE A 99 9.08 -10.09 5.04
CA ILE A 99 8.75 -11.35 5.70
C ILE A 99 10.01 -11.93 6.37
N GLU A 100 11.09 -12.16 5.64
CA GLU A 100 12.25 -12.91 6.12
C GLU A 100 12.99 -12.25 7.28
N LYS A 101 13.04 -10.91 7.33
CA LYS A 101 13.68 -10.20 8.43
C LYS A 101 12.74 -9.91 9.60
N SER A 102 11.45 -10.24 9.52
CA SER A 102 10.46 -9.79 10.52
C SER A 102 9.15 -10.58 10.59
N LEU A 103 9.10 -11.84 10.16
CA LEU A 103 7.89 -12.66 10.11
C LEU A 103 7.08 -12.77 11.42
N CYS A 104 7.70 -12.48 12.58
CA CYS A 104 7.02 -12.43 13.87
C CYS A 104 6.67 -11.01 14.37
N HIS A 105 7.13 -9.94 13.71
CA HIS A 105 7.07 -8.55 14.21
C HIS A 105 6.58 -7.52 13.19
N ILE A 106 6.50 -7.89 11.91
CA ILE A 106 5.85 -7.11 10.86
C ILE A 106 4.60 -7.84 10.39
N TYR A 107 3.45 -7.19 10.57
CA TYR A 107 2.19 -7.65 10.03
C TYR A 107 1.91 -6.89 8.75
N LEU A 108 2.07 -7.57 7.61
CA LEU A 108 1.68 -7.03 6.31
C LEU A 108 0.21 -7.35 6.08
N GLU A 109 -0.64 -6.37 6.33
CA GLU A 109 -2.06 -6.46 6.00
C GLU A 109 -2.22 -6.14 4.50
N VAL A 110 -2.45 -7.19 3.72
CA VAL A 110 -2.95 -7.08 2.35
C VAL A 110 -4.36 -6.51 2.40
N GLY A 111 -4.65 -5.51 1.56
CA GLY A 111 -6.01 -5.33 1.08
C GLY A 111 -7.02 -4.83 2.11
N THR A 112 -6.83 -3.60 2.60
CA THR A 112 -8.04 -2.80 2.86
C THR A 112 -8.48 -2.21 1.53
N TRP A 113 -9.44 -2.89 0.89
CA TRP A 113 -10.26 -2.29 -0.16
C TRP A 113 -11.01 -1.11 0.44
N LEU A 114 -10.42 0.08 0.37
CA LEU A 114 -11.06 1.26 0.88
C LEU A 114 -12.08 1.72 -0.14
N LYS A 115 -13.36 1.54 0.18
CA LYS A 115 -14.43 2.26 -0.51
C LYS A 115 -14.21 3.74 -0.31
N THR A 116 -14.00 4.45 -1.40
CA THR A 116 -13.98 5.91 -1.44
C THR A 116 -15.17 6.41 -2.25
N ARG A 117 -15.33 7.74 -2.35
CA ARG A 117 -16.35 8.34 -3.22
C ARG A 117 -16.11 8.07 -4.71
N THR A 118 -14.88 7.71 -5.10
CA THR A 118 -14.45 7.59 -6.50
C THR A 118 -14.11 6.16 -6.92
N GLY A 119 -14.09 5.20 -5.99
CA GLY A 119 -13.82 3.79 -6.31
C GLY A 119 -13.25 2.98 -5.14
N LEU A 120 -12.78 1.78 -5.46
CA LEU A 120 -12.09 0.87 -4.56
C LEU A 120 -10.60 0.93 -4.86
N TYR A 121 -9.80 1.38 -3.89
CA TYR A 121 -8.35 1.47 -4.06
C TYR A 121 -7.64 0.35 -3.31
N PHE A 122 -6.64 -0.24 -3.97
CA PHE A 122 -5.74 -1.20 -3.35
C PHE A 122 -4.60 -0.47 -2.63
N ARG A 123 -4.27 -0.94 -1.42
CA ARG A 123 -3.12 -0.49 -0.64
C ARG A 123 -2.52 -1.63 0.16
N TRP A 124 -1.23 -1.50 0.43
CA TRP A 124 -0.54 -2.26 1.46
C TRP A 124 -0.58 -1.51 2.78
N ASN A 125 -0.66 -2.24 3.88
CA ASN A 125 -0.46 -1.69 5.22
C ASN A 125 0.54 -2.57 5.98
N ALA A 126 1.75 -2.05 6.20
CA ALA A 126 2.75 -2.70 7.02
C ALA A 126 2.67 -2.17 8.45
N ARG A 127 2.46 -3.06 9.42
CA ARG A 127 2.57 -2.73 10.85
C ARG A 127 3.90 -3.24 11.38
N PHE A 128 4.54 -2.46 12.23
CA PHE A 128 5.83 -2.79 12.83
C PHE A 128 5.80 -2.50 14.33
N ARG A 129 6.56 -3.27 15.11
CA ARG A 129 6.84 -2.88 16.50
C ARG A 129 7.70 -1.61 16.54
N GLU A 130 7.53 -0.79 17.57
CA GLU A 130 8.29 0.46 17.74
C GLU A 130 9.81 0.25 17.72
N ASP A 131 10.29 -0.79 18.40
CA ASP A 131 11.71 -1.16 18.44
C ASP A 131 12.26 -1.71 17.12
N LYS A 132 11.38 -2.04 16.17
CA LYS A 132 11.71 -2.56 14.82
C LYS A 132 11.43 -1.56 13.71
N ARG A 133 10.89 -0.38 14.03
CA ARG A 133 10.52 0.67 13.08
C ARG A 133 11.64 1.02 12.11
N ASP A 134 12.81 1.37 12.63
CA ASP A 134 13.92 1.86 11.81
C ASP A 134 14.51 0.75 10.93
N GLU A 135 14.54 -0.48 11.43
CA GLU A 135 14.95 -1.67 10.68
C GLU A 135 14.01 -1.90 9.49
N PHE A 136 12.70 -1.90 9.73
CA PHE A 136 11.68 -2.01 8.69
C PHE A 136 11.87 -0.97 7.58
N PHE A 137 11.98 0.32 7.93
CA PHE A 137 12.08 1.38 6.94
C PHE A 137 13.36 1.30 6.12
N LYS A 138 14.49 0.98 6.75
CA LYS A 138 15.78 0.84 6.06
C LYS A 138 15.75 -0.29 5.04
N GLU A 139 15.24 -1.46 5.43
CA GLU A 139 15.13 -2.62 4.54
C GLU A 139 14.18 -2.35 3.38
N PHE A 140 13.02 -1.73 3.65
CA PHE A 140 12.07 -1.41 2.60
C PHE A 140 12.61 -0.39 1.60
N ILE A 141 13.26 0.67 2.09
CA ILE A 141 13.91 1.67 1.23
C ILE A 141 15.05 1.07 0.42
N GLU A 142 15.82 0.15 1.00
CA GLU A 142 16.90 -0.53 0.29
C GLU A 142 16.37 -1.39 -0.86
N TRP A 143 15.28 -2.14 -0.64
CA TRP A 143 14.60 -2.84 -1.73
C TRP A 143 14.12 -1.88 -2.83
N LEU A 144 13.47 -0.76 -2.47
CA LEU A 144 13.03 0.25 -3.44
C LEU A 144 14.19 0.79 -4.29
N LYS A 145 15.36 1.04 -3.68
CA LYS A 145 16.56 1.48 -4.40
C LYS A 145 17.05 0.42 -5.38
N GLN A 146 17.18 -0.83 -4.94
CA GLN A 146 17.68 -1.94 -5.75
C GLN A 146 16.80 -2.15 -6.98
N GLU A 147 15.48 -2.19 -6.80
CA GLU A 147 14.55 -2.35 -7.91
C GLU A 147 14.55 -1.14 -8.85
N SER A 148 14.63 0.09 -8.33
CA SER A 148 14.72 1.30 -9.16
C SER A 148 16.02 1.39 -9.97
N SER A 149 17.12 0.86 -9.44
CA SER A 149 18.43 0.86 -10.09
C SER A 149 18.58 -0.27 -11.11
N SER A 150 17.74 -1.30 -10.99
CA SER A 150 17.74 -2.47 -11.89
C SER A 150 17.07 -2.20 -13.25
N GLY A 151 16.74 -0.94 -13.55
CA GLY A 151 16.53 -0.37 -14.88
C GLY A 151 15.90 -1.30 -15.91
N VAL A 152 14.57 -1.32 -15.95
CA VAL A 152 13.82 -1.58 -17.18
C VAL A 152 13.18 -0.27 -17.60
#